data_AF-A0A1Q5MZH9-F1
#
_entry.id   AF-A0A1Q5MZH9-F1
#
_cell.length_a   1.000
_cell.length_b   1.000
_cell.length_c   1.000
_cell.angle_alpha   90.00
_cell.angle_beta   90.00
_cell.angle_gamma   90.00
#
_symmetry.space_group_name_H-M   'P 1'
#
loop_
_entity.id
_entity.type
_entity.pdbx_description
1 polymer ?
#
loop_
_entity_poly.entity_id
_entity_poly.type
_entity_poly.pdbx_seq_one_letter_code
_entity_poly.pdbx_strand_id
1 'polypeptide(L)'
;MDVVAPLTVRRIPAGAPEHRSTGAPEHRSTGAPEHHRSAVGTLSEIVNDHPYCDPHDVLTDEAAFLPAPPPHGALAGFLVTMNATCWYAASERITEQSVLEEMVKGVEEAVPLLDDRPCARTAGAHPDTGDPDHASEVGYLLRSPGGRAELGEQHGWDGDEDGNGDEPLDGWVCPQFLRGLAAETLDTLKGALT
;
A
#
# COMPACT_ATOMS: atom_id res chain seq x y z
N MET A 1 72.44 53.85 2.72
CA MET A 1 71.34 54.53 3.43
C MET A 1 70.05 53.84 3.03
N ASP A 2 69.50 53.06 3.97
CA ASP A 2 68.08 52.70 4.06
C ASP A 2 67.16 53.88 3.77
N VAL A 3 65.97 53.61 3.19
CA VAL A 3 64.65 53.89 3.82
C VAL A 3 63.56 53.20 2.99
N VAL A 4 63.02 52.11 3.55
CA VAL A 4 61.62 51.70 3.70
C VAL A 4 60.60 52.08 2.60
N ALA A 5 60.04 51.05 1.94
CA ALA A 5 58.84 51.14 1.10
C ALA A 5 57.55 51.24 1.94
N PRO A 6 56.53 52.02 1.52
CA PRO A 6 55.27 52.13 2.24
C PRO A 6 54.28 50.99 1.96
N LEU A 7 53.46 50.75 2.97
CA LEU A 7 52.50 49.66 3.16
C LEU A 7 51.32 49.64 2.17
N THR A 8 50.89 48.40 1.91
CA THR A 8 49.77 47.91 1.09
C THR A 8 48.38 48.45 1.48
N VAL A 9 47.56 48.82 0.48
CA VAL A 9 46.09 48.67 0.53
C VAL A 9 45.67 47.76 -0.62
N ARG A 10 45.45 46.49 -0.30
CA ARG A 10 44.92 45.48 -1.23
C ARG A 10 43.42 45.76 -1.39
N ARG A 11 42.98 46.09 -2.60
CA ARG A 11 41.55 46.01 -2.96
C ARG A 11 41.10 44.57 -2.73
N ILE A 12 40.09 44.38 -1.90
CA ILE A 12 39.34 43.12 -1.80
C ILE A 12 38.49 43.03 -3.07
N PRO A 13 38.69 42.04 -3.96
CA PRO A 13 37.62 41.68 -4.87
C PRO A 13 36.54 40.99 -4.03
N ALA A 14 35.31 41.50 -4.11
CA ALA A 14 34.14 40.83 -3.55
C ALA A 14 34.14 39.38 -4.06
N GLY A 15 34.32 38.43 -3.15
CA GLY A 15 34.24 37.02 -3.46
C GLY A 15 32.85 36.70 -4.02
N ALA A 16 32.81 36.11 -5.21
CA ALA A 16 31.63 35.45 -5.72
C ALA A 16 31.18 34.38 -4.70
N PRO A 17 29.86 34.18 -4.48
CA PRO A 17 29.39 33.17 -3.56
C PRO A 17 29.84 31.80 -4.07
N GLU A 18 30.63 31.11 -3.25
CA GLU A 18 30.95 29.71 -3.45
C GLU A 18 29.64 28.93 -3.48
N HIS A 19 29.38 28.25 -4.59
CA HIS A 19 28.35 27.23 -4.70
C HIS A 19 28.69 26.10 -3.73
N ARG A 20 28.30 26.25 -2.47
CA ARG A 20 28.13 25.10 -1.59
C ARG A 20 26.99 24.31 -2.21
N SER A 21 27.32 23.20 -2.86
CA SER A 21 26.37 22.14 -3.16
C SER A 21 25.72 21.76 -1.85
N THR A 22 24.55 22.35 -1.59
CA THR A 22 23.59 21.82 -0.64
C THR A 22 23.30 20.43 -1.16
N GLY A 23 23.79 19.40 -0.45
CA GLY A 23 23.41 18.03 -0.72
C GLY A 23 21.89 17.98 -0.88
N ALA A 24 21.42 17.29 -1.91
CA ALA A 24 20.00 17.02 -2.09
C ALA A 24 19.42 16.57 -0.74
N PRO A 25 18.23 17.05 -0.35
CA PRO A 25 17.60 16.55 0.86
C PRO A 25 17.56 15.03 0.75
N GLU A 26 18.15 14.34 1.73
CA GLU A 26 17.94 12.91 1.88
C GLU A 26 16.42 12.73 1.87
N HIS A 27 15.92 12.03 0.85
CA HIS A 27 14.54 11.61 0.80
C HIS A 27 14.34 10.70 2.01
N ARG A 28 13.99 11.28 3.15
CA ARG A 28 13.48 10.53 4.29
C ARG A 28 12.18 9.92 3.77
N SER A 29 12.24 8.66 3.33
CA SER A 29 11.08 7.81 3.14
C SER A 29 10.23 7.99 4.39
N THR A 30 9.19 8.80 4.24
CA THR A 30 8.19 8.93 5.28
C THR A 30 7.35 7.71 5.04
N GLY A 31 7.60 6.64 5.83
CA GLY A 31 6.90 5.37 5.72
C GLY A 31 5.39 5.53 5.83
N ALA A 32 4.67 4.41 5.92
CA ALA A 32 3.22 4.41 6.05
C ALA A 32 2.78 5.34 7.20
N PRO A 33 1.72 6.14 7.02
CA PRO A 33 1.18 6.95 8.09
C PRO A 33 0.84 6.11 9.34
N GLU A 34 0.94 6.66 10.54
CA GLU A 34 0.70 5.91 11.79
C GLU A 34 -0.69 5.24 11.84
N HIS A 35 -1.71 5.89 11.27
CA HIS A 35 -3.05 5.32 11.15
C HIS A 35 -3.11 4.07 10.26
N HIS A 36 -2.19 3.92 9.29
CA HIS A 36 -2.08 2.67 8.52
C HIS A 36 -1.58 1.53 9.39
N ARG A 37 -0.57 1.74 10.24
CA ARG A 37 -0.06 0.68 11.10
C ARG A 37 -1.08 0.22 12.13
N SER A 38 -1.87 1.14 12.67
CA SER A 38 -2.98 0.79 13.57
C SER A 38 -4.02 -0.07 12.85
N ALA A 39 -4.39 0.29 11.62
CA ALA A 39 -5.36 -0.47 10.84
C ALA A 39 -4.84 -1.85 10.41
N VAL A 40 -3.55 -1.96 10.04
CA VAL A 40 -2.90 -3.25 9.78
C VAL A 40 -2.98 -4.15 11.01
N GLY A 41 -2.69 -3.64 12.21
CA GLY A 41 -2.83 -4.40 13.46
C GLY A 41 -4.27 -4.87 13.70
N THR A 42 -5.26 -3.99 13.52
CA THR A 42 -6.68 -4.35 13.66
C THR A 42 -7.10 -5.43 12.66
N LEU A 43 -6.70 -5.31 11.39
CA LEU A 43 -7.03 -6.30 10.37
C LEU A 43 -6.34 -7.63 10.63
N SER A 44 -5.07 -7.61 11.05
CA SER A 44 -4.31 -8.78 11.48
C SER A 44 -5.04 -9.54 12.60
N GLU A 45 -5.53 -8.83 13.62
CA GLU A 45 -6.33 -9.45 14.69
C GLU A 45 -7.61 -10.11 14.17
N ILE A 46 -8.33 -9.47 13.24
CA ILE A 46 -9.53 -10.03 12.63
C ILE A 46 -9.20 -11.29 11.81
N VAL A 47 -8.23 -11.22 10.90
CA VAL A 47 -7.88 -12.34 10.02
C VAL A 47 -7.15 -13.48 10.72
N ASN A 48 -6.73 -13.29 11.97
CA ASN A 48 -6.22 -14.34 12.86
C ASN A 48 -7.26 -14.81 13.90
N ASP A 49 -8.53 -14.41 13.78
CA ASP A 49 -9.62 -14.81 14.68
C ASP A 49 -9.42 -14.39 16.15
N HIS A 50 -8.77 -13.25 16.36
CA HIS A 50 -8.50 -12.68 17.67
C HIS A 50 -8.81 -11.17 17.73
N PRO A 51 -9.98 -10.71 17.25
CA PRO A 51 -10.28 -9.28 17.19
C PRO A 51 -10.37 -8.67 18.59
N TYR A 52 -9.64 -7.58 18.82
CA TYR A 52 -9.78 -6.78 20.05
C TYR A 52 -11.00 -5.86 20.01
N CYS A 53 -11.35 -5.35 18.83
CA CYS A 53 -12.50 -4.49 18.59
C CYS A 53 -13.66 -5.24 17.93
N ASP A 54 -14.80 -4.57 17.76
CA ASP A 54 -15.92 -5.14 17.01
C ASP A 54 -15.55 -5.25 15.52
N PRO A 55 -15.44 -6.47 14.95
CA PRO A 55 -15.13 -6.65 13.54
C PRO A 55 -16.24 -6.12 12.62
N HIS A 56 -17.48 -5.98 13.10
CA HIS A 56 -18.59 -5.43 12.32
C HIS A 56 -18.28 -4.02 11.81
N ASP A 57 -17.92 -3.12 12.73
CA ASP A 57 -17.69 -1.71 12.42
C ASP A 57 -16.46 -1.55 11.53
N VAL A 58 -15.39 -2.27 11.85
CA VAL A 58 -14.16 -2.24 11.05
C VAL A 58 -14.41 -2.68 9.61
N LEU A 59 -15.03 -3.84 9.40
CA LEU A 59 -15.24 -4.35 8.05
C LEU A 59 -16.23 -3.50 7.25
N THR A 60 -17.23 -2.93 7.91
CA THR A 60 -18.18 -2.00 7.28
C THR A 60 -17.50 -0.71 6.85
N ASP A 61 -16.69 -0.10 7.74
CA ASP A 61 -15.95 1.13 7.44
C ASP A 61 -14.92 0.88 6.32
N GLU A 62 -14.22 -0.25 6.35
CA GLU A 62 -13.27 -0.64 5.30
C GLU A 62 -13.96 -0.84 3.95
N ALA A 63 -15.13 -1.48 3.92
CA ALA A 63 -15.91 -1.68 2.70
C ALA A 63 -16.44 -0.36 2.10
N ALA A 64 -16.72 0.64 2.96
CA ALA A 64 -17.18 1.95 2.54
C ALA A 64 -16.03 2.89 2.12
N PHE A 65 -14.78 2.59 2.48
CA PHE A 65 -13.65 3.49 2.30
C PHE A 65 -12.87 3.23 1.00
N LEU A 66 -13.42 3.69 -0.12
CA LEU A 66 -12.68 3.85 -1.38
C LEU A 66 -12.72 5.32 -1.83
N PRO A 67 -11.59 6.04 -1.87
CA PRO A 67 -11.58 7.44 -2.31
C PRO A 67 -12.02 7.56 -3.78
N ALA A 68 -12.76 8.63 -4.12
CA ALA A 68 -13.24 8.88 -5.48
C ALA A 68 -12.61 10.16 -6.10
N PRO A 69 -11.87 10.06 -7.23
CA PRO A 69 -11.42 8.84 -7.90
C PRO A 69 -10.25 8.17 -7.15
N PRO A 70 -10.16 6.82 -7.12
CA PRO A 70 -9.10 6.17 -6.38
C PRO A 70 -7.79 6.22 -7.17
N PRO A 71 -6.66 6.56 -6.53
CA PRO A 71 -5.35 6.23 -7.06
C PRO A 71 -5.24 4.72 -7.30
N HIS A 72 -4.51 4.31 -8.34
CA HIS A 72 -4.38 2.90 -8.73
C HIS A 72 -3.96 1.98 -7.57
N GLY A 73 -3.00 2.42 -6.74
CA GLY A 73 -2.59 1.67 -5.54
C GLY A 73 -3.66 1.60 -4.44
N ALA A 74 -4.51 2.62 -4.30
CA ALA A 74 -5.63 2.60 -3.37
C ALA A 74 -6.72 1.62 -3.81
N LEU A 75 -7.01 1.58 -5.10
CA LEU A 75 -7.94 0.59 -5.66
C LEU A 75 -7.41 -0.84 -5.49
N ALA A 76 -6.14 -1.08 -5.78
CA ALA A 76 -5.50 -2.38 -5.57
C ALA A 76 -5.53 -2.78 -4.09
N GLY A 77 -5.12 -1.87 -3.22
CA GLY A 77 -5.10 -2.11 -1.78
C GLY A 77 -6.49 -2.40 -1.20
N PHE A 78 -7.53 -1.71 -1.66
CA PHE A 78 -8.92 -1.98 -1.28
C PHE A 78 -9.33 -3.42 -1.63
N LEU A 79 -9.15 -3.83 -2.88
CA LEU A 79 -9.54 -5.18 -3.33
C LEU A 79 -8.77 -6.29 -2.61
N VAL A 80 -7.48 -6.08 -2.35
CA VAL A 80 -6.64 -7.02 -1.59
C VAL A 80 -7.13 -7.12 -0.14
N THR A 81 -7.45 -5.99 0.52
CA THR A 81 -8.00 -6.03 1.88
C THR A 81 -9.37 -6.73 1.93
N MET A 82 -10.26 -6.47 0.97
CA MET A 82 -11.57 -7.14 0.91
C MET A 82 -11.42 -8.66 0.76
N ASN A 83 -10.46 -9.11 -0.05
CA ASN A 83 -10.15 -10.53 -0.19
C ASN A 83 -9.58 -11.13 1.11
N ALA A 84 -8.63 -10.45 1.73
CA ALA A 84 -8.00 -10.93 2.96
C ALA A 84 -9.01 -11.14 4.10
N THR A 85 -10.05 -10.29 4.19
CA THR A 85 -11.03 -10.32 5.28
C THR A 85 -12.31 -11.09 4.96
N CYS A 86 -12.57 -11.44 3.68
CA CYS A 86 -13.85 -12.04 3.30
C CYS A 86 -14.11 -13.40 3.93
N TRP A 87 -13.05 -14.19 4.19
CA TRP A 87 -13.19 -15.47 4.88
C TRP A 87 -13.78 -15.28 6.28
N TYR A 88 -13.31 -14.27 7.02
CA TYR A 88 -13.76 -13.99 8.38
C TYR A 88 -15.22 -13.52 8.35
N ALA A 89 -15.55 -12.59 7.46
CA ALA A 89 -16.91 -12.10 7.26
C ALA A 89 -17.89 -13.24 6.92
N ALA A 90 -17.46 -14.21 6.13
CA ALA A 90 -18.24 -15.39 5.75
C ALA A 90 -18.28 -16.51 6.81
N SER A 91 -17.53 -16.40 7.92
CA SER A 91 -17.26 -17.53 8.82
C SER A 91 -18.26 -17.76 9.97
N GLU A 92 -19.48 -17.24 9.87
CA GLU A 92 -20.53 -17.22 10.92
C GLU A 92 -20.16 -16.43 12.20
N ARG A 93 -18.94 -15.88 12.29
CA ARG A 93 -18.49 -15.06 13.41
C ARG A 93 -19.18 -13.70 13.48
N ILE A 94 -19.61 -13.22 12.33
CA ILE A 94 -20.42 -12.00 12.17
C ILE A 94 -21.83 -12.47 11.84
N THR A 95 -22.81 -12.02 12.63
CA THR A 95 -24.21 -12.46 12.47
C THR A 95 -25.03 -11.53 11.57
N GLU A 96 -24.51 -10.34 11.32
CA GLU A 96 -25.14 -9.23 10.64
C GLU A 96 -24.87 -9.31 9.14
N GLN A 97 -25.92 -9.56 8.36
CA GLN A 97 -25.82 -9.65 6.90
C GLN A 97 -25.37 -8.34 6.25
N SER A 98 -25.58 -7.19 6.91
CA SER A 98 -25.17 -5.88 6.41
C SER A 98 -23.67 -5.78 6.14
N VAL A 99 -22.82 -6.50 6.89
CA VAL A 99 -21.37 -6.52 6.66
C VAL A 99 -21.06 -7.17 5.31
N LEU A 100 -21.66 -8.33 5.05
CA LEU A 100 -21.52 -9.03 3.76
C LEU A 100 -22.05 -8.17 2.61
N GLU A 101 -23.21 -7.53 2.79
CA GLU A 101 -23.83 -6.65 1.77
C GLU A 101 -22.95 -5.43 1.44
N GLU A 102 -22.40 -4.74 2.44
CA GLU A 102 -21.52 -3.58 2.21
C GLU A 102 -20.18 -4.02 1.58
N MET A 103 -19.59 -5.14 2.02
CA MET A 103 -18.38 -5.68 1.37
C MET A 103 -18.64 -6.06 -0.09
N VAL A 104 -19.77 -6.73 -0.39
CA VAL A 104 -20.17 -7.07 -1.76
C VAL A 104 -20.30 -5.81 -2.60
N LYS A 105 -21.04 -4.81 -2.09
CA LYS A 105 -21.24 -3.53 -2.77
C LYS A 105 -19.93 -2.81 -3.04
N GLY A 106 -19.03 -2.72 -2.05
CA GLY A 106 -17.73 -2.08 -2.20
C GLY A 106 -16.88 -2.75 -3.29
N VAL A 107 -16.84 -4.09 -3.32
CA VAL A 107 -16.12 -4.83 -4.38
C VAL A 107 -16.77 -4.64 -5.75
N GLU A 108 -18.10 -4.67 -5.85
CA GLU A 108 -18.83 -4.43 -7.11
C GLU A 108 -18.63 -3.00 -7.66
N GLU A 109 -18.53 -2.00 -6.78
CA GLU A 109 -18.25 -0.61 -7.16
C GLU A 109 -16.78 -0.41 -7.56
N ALA A 110 -15.85 -1.18 -6.97
CA ALA A 110 -14.43 -1.10 -7.27
C ALA A 110 -14.05 -1.74 -8.62
N VAL A 111 -14.66 -2.87 -8.98
CA VAL A 111 -14.31 -3.63 -10.20
C VAL A 111 -14.37 -2.79 -11.49
N PRO A 112 -15.41 -1.98 -11.75
CA PRO A 112 -15.48 -1.12 -12.94
C PRO A 112 -14.39 -0.05 -13.03
N LEU A 113 -13.67 0.23 -11.93
CA LEU A 113 -12.59 1.21 -11.89
C LEU A 113 -11.23 0.62 -12.35
N LEU A 114 -11.15 -0.70 -12.54
CA LEU A 114 -9.96 -1.38 -13.03
C LEU A 114 -9.77 -1.15 -14.54
N ASP A 115 -8.54 -0.87 -14.93
CA ASP A 115 -8.15 -0.72 -16.34
C ASP A 115 -8.25 -2.04 -17.12
N ASP A 116 -8.62 -1.98 -18.40
CA ASP A 116 -8.75 -3.13 -19.32
C ASP A 116 -7.43 -3.57 -19.96
N ARG A 117 -6.29 -2.97 -19.57
CA ARG A 117 -4.96 -3.39 -20.03
C ARG A 117 -4.73 -4.90 -19.85
N PRO A 118 -4.28 -5.63 -20.89
CA PRO A 118 -3.97 -7.05 -20.79
C PRO A 118 -2.75 -7.27 -19.89
N CYS A 119 -2.75 -8.36 -19.10
CA CYS A 119 -1.58 -8.76 -18.34
C CYS A 119 -0.58 -9.49 -19.23
N ALA A 120 0.69 -9.08 -19.17
CA ALA A 120 1.79 -9.75 -19.87
C ALA A 120 2.50 -10.83 -19.01
N ARG A 121 2.12 -10.98 -17.73
CA ARG A 121 2.76 -11.93 -16.82
C ARG A 121 2.28 -13.36 -17.09
N THR A 122 3.15 -14.32 -16.81
CA THR A 122 2.82 -15.75 -16.91
C THR A 122 1.84 -16.16 -15.81
N ALA A 123 1.10 -17.24 -16.05
CA ALA A 123 0.30 -17.87 -14.99
C ALA A 123 1.21 -18.25 -13.80
N GLY A 124 0.79 -17.88 -12.58
CA GLY A 124 1.59 -18.08 -11.37
C GLY A 124 2.65 -17.00 -11.08
N ALA A 125 2.71 -15.93 -11.87
CA ALA A 125 3.55 -14.76 -11.58
C ALA A 125 2.77 -13.60 -10.92
N HIS A 126 1.56 -13.90 -10.41
CA HIS A 126 0.81 -12.98 -9.58
C HIS A 126 0.99 -13.33 -8.11
N PRO A 127 0.87 -12.35 -7.21
CA PRO A 127 1.03 -12.58 -5.78
C PRO A 127 0.09 -13.64 -5.22
N ASP A 128 0.58 -14.38 -4.23
CA ASP A 128 -0.25 -15.26 -3.42
C ASP A 128 -1.04 -14.46 -2.36
N THR A 129 -2.32 -14.76 -2.22
CA THR A 129 -3.21 -14.19 -1.21
C THR A 129 -3.77 -15.25 -0.26
N GLY A 130 -3.19 -16.46 -0.26
CA GLY A 130 -3.59 -17.56 0.61
C GLY A 130 -3.30 -17.32 2.09
N ASP A 131 -2.37 -16.41 2.43
CA ASP A 131 -2.17 -15.91 3.78
C ASP A 131 -2.93 -14.58 3.97
N PRO A 132 -4.05 -14.58 4.70
CA PRO A 132 -4.87 -13.38 4.88
C PRO A 132 -4.18 -12.33 5.76
N ASP A 133 -3.24 -12.71 6.64
CA ASP A 133 -2.48 -11.75 7.47
C ASP A 133 -1.57 -10.92 6.57
N HIS A 134 -0.74 -11.60 5.77
CA HIS A 134 0.13 -10.97 4.78
C HIS A 134 -0.66 -10.14 3.76
N ALA A 135 -1.74 -10.70 3.21
CA ALA A 135 -2.58 -9.99 2.25
C ALA A 135 -3.21 -8.73 2.88
N SER A 136 -3.66 -8.77 4.14
CA SER A 136 -4.24 -7.60 4.81
C SER A 136 -3.21 -6.47 5.00
N GLU A 137 -1.97 -6.82 5.38
CA GLU A 137 -0.86 -5.87 5.52
C GLU A 137 -0.53 -5.20 4.17
N VAL A 138 -0.25 -6.02 3.15
CA VAL A 138 0.08 -5.53 1.81
C VAL A 138 -1.07 -4.67 1.27
N GLY A 139 -2.31 -5.15 1.38
CA GLY A 139 -3.51 -4.44 0.95
C GLY A 139 -3.61 -3.05 1.56
N TYR A 140 -3.37 -2.92 2.87
CA TYR A 140 -3.47 -1.62 3.53
C TYR A 140 -2.30 -0.68 3.19
N LEU A 141 -1.08 -1.21 3.07
CA LEU A 141 0.10 -0.43 2.71
C LEU A 141 0.04 0.09 1.26
N LEU A 142 -0.52 -0.68 0.34
CA LEU A 142 -0.72 -0.28 -1.07
C LEU A 142 -1.52 1.02 -1.21
N ARG A 143 -2.39 1.34 -0.23
CA ARG A 143 -3.31 2.48 -0.28
C ARG A 143 -2.64 3.84 -0.22
N SER A 144 -1.39 3.94 0.24
CA SER A 144 -0.64 5.20 0.29
C SER A 144 0.69 5.13 -0.45
N PRO A 145 1.21 6.24 -0.99
CA PRO A 145 2.56 6.29 -1.53
C PRO A 145 3.63 5.88 -0.52
N GLY A 146 3.49 6.29 0.75
CA GLY A 146 4.43 5.95 1.83
C GLY A 146 4.42 4.47 2.19
N GLY A 147 3.24 3.84 2.23
CA GLY A 147 3.12 2.41 2.47
C GLY A 147 3.69 1.56 1.33
N ARG A 148 3.54 2.00 0.08
CA ARG A 148 4.19 1.33 -1.06
C ARG A 148 5.72 1.43 -1.02
N ALA A 149 6.26 2.59 -0.61
CA ALA A 149 7.70 2.72 -0.42
C ALA A 149 8.19 1.81 0.71
N GLU A 150 7.45 1.73 1.82
CA GLU A 150 7.75 0.84 2.94
C GLU A 150 7.73 -0.64 2.52
N LEU A 151 6.76 -1.07 1.72
CA LEU A 151 6.75 -2.42 1.14
C LEU A 151 7.99 -2.69 0.26
N GLY A 152 8.39 -1.72 -0.56
CA GLY A 152 9.58 -1.84 -1.41
C GLY A 152 10.86 -2.05 -0.59
N GLU A 153 11.00 -1.29 0.49
CA GLU A 153 12.14 -1.37 1.41
C GLU A 153 12.15 -2.69 2.21
N GLN A 154 10.98 -3.14 2.71
CA GLN A 154 10.88 -4.34 3.54
C GLN A 154 11.19 -5.64 2.77
N HIS A 155 10.66 -5.75 1.54
CA HIS A 155 10.82 -6.97 0.72
C HIS A 155 12.01 -6.91 -0.23
N GLY A 156 12.79 -5.82 -0.20
CA GLY A 156 13.95 -5.65 -1.07
C GLY A 156 13.59 -5.48 -2.55
N TRP A 157 12.36 -5.03 -2.86
CA TRP A 157 11.91 -4.78 -4.23
C TRP A 157 12.60 -3.59 -4.90
N ASP A 158 13.37 -2.83 -4.12
CA ASP A 158 14.08 -1.63 -4.55
C ASP A 158 15.55 -1.88 -5.01
N GLY A 159 16.05 -3.13 -4.97
CA GLY A 159 17.46 -3.42 -5.33
C GLY A 159 17.75 -4.85 -5.80
N ASP A 160 18.42 -4.97 -6.95
CA ASP A 160 19.02 -6.22 -7.43
C ASP A 160 20.22 -6.61 -6.54
N GLU A 161 20.12 -7.73 -5.81
CA GLU A 161 21.14 -8.77 -5.63
C GLU A 161 20.58 -9.76 -4.58
N ASP A 162 20.30 -10.98 -5.00
CA ASP A 162 19.73 -12.09 -4.20
C ASP A 162 18.20 -12.05 -4.03
N GLY A 163 17.48 -11.97 -5.17
CA GLY A 163 16.02 -12.09 -5.28
C GLY A 163 15.45 -13.41 -4.75
N ASN A 164 15.35 -13.52 -3.43
CA ASN A 164 14.59 -14.51 -2.69
C ASN A 164 13.48 -13.84 -1.83
N GLY A 165 13.15 -12.57 -2.11
CA GLY A 165 12.06 -11.81 -1.49
C GLY A 165 10.85 -11.73 -2.43
N ASP A 166 9.67 -11.72 -1.82
CA ASP A 166 8.30 -11.93 -2.34
C ASP A 166 7.88 -11.15 -3.61
N GLU A 167 6.65 -11.39 -4.08
CA GLU A 167 6.16 -10.87 -5.38
C GLU A 167 6.21 -9.34 -5.54
N PRO A 168 6.72 -8.83 -6.67
CA PRO A 168 6.92 -7.40 -6.88
C PRO A 168 5.61 -6.57 -6.86
N LEU A 169 5.70 -5.30 -6.42
CA LEU A 169 4.57 -4.35 -6.35
C LEU A 169 3.71 -4.30 -7.62
N ASP A 170 4.33 -4.48 -8.78
CA ASP A 170 3.69 -4.42 -10.07
C ASP A 170 2.72 -5.59 -10.32
N GLY A 171 2.92 -6.72 -9.63
CA GLY A 171 2.01 -7.87 -9.56
C GLY A 171 0.76 -7.54 -8.76
N TRP A 172 0.93 -6.95 -7.57
CA TRP A 172 -0.15 -6.55 -6.67
C TRP A 172 -1.11 -5.51 -7.26
N VAL A 173 -0.63 -4.71 -8.21
CA VAL A 173 -1.46 -3.70 -8.89
C VAL A 173 -1.94 -4.13 -10.28
N CYS A 174 -1.76 -5.40 -10.65
CA CYS A 174 -2.16 -5.90 -11.96
C CYS A 174 -3.70 -5.95 -12.11
N PRO A 175 -4.31 -5.30 -13.13
CA PRO A 175 -5.76 -5.31 -13.28
C PRO A 175 -6.39 -6.69 -13.54
N GLN A 176 -5.65 -7.63 -14.15
CA GLN A 176 -6.16 -8.98 -14.39
C GLN A 176 -6.16 -9.82 -13.10
N PHE A 177 -5.10 -9.70 -12.30
CA PHE A 177 -5.02 -10.30 -10.97
C PHE A 177 -6.17 -9.79 -10.09
N LEU A 178 -6.32 -8.47 -9.99
CA LEU A 178 -7.34 -7.84 -9.16
C LEU A 178 -8.77 -8.22 -9.58
N ARG A 179 -9.04 -8.43 -10.87
CA ARG A 179 -10.34 -8.96 -11.33
C ARG A 179 -10.59 -10.39 -10.88
N GLY A 180 -9.58 -11.27 -10.95
CA GLY A 180 -9.68 -12.64 -10.45
C GLY A 180 -9.93 -12.65 -8.94
N LEU A 181 -9.13 -11.88 -8.21
CA LEU A 181 -9.25 -11.72 -6.76
C LEU A 181 -10.63 -11.20 -6.34
N ALA A 182 -11.16 -10.19 -7.05
CA ALA A 182 -12.49 -9.66 -6.81
C ALA A 182 -13.59 -10.70 -7.07
N ALA A 183 -13.44 -11.53 -8.11
CA ALA A 183 -14.42 -12.59 -8.42
C ALA A 183 -14.46 -13.66 -7.31
N GLU A 184 -13.31 -14.10 -6.82
CA GLU A 184 -13.21 -15.06 -5.70
C GLU A 184 -13.79 -14.49 -4.40
N THR A 185 -13.51 -13.21 -4.14
CA THR A 185 -14.04 -12.48 -2.99
C THR A 185 -15.57 -12.41 -3.06
N LEU A 186 -16.13 -12.06 -4.21
CA LEU A 186 -17.58 -12.00 -4.41
C LEU A 186 -18.25 -13.38 -4.31
N ASP A 187 -17.62 -14.43 -4.81
CA ASP A 187 -18.13 -15.81 -4.69
C ASP A 187 -18.25 -16.21 -3.22
N THR A 188 -17.20 -15.95 -2.44
CA THR A 188 -17.15 -16.22 -1.00
C THR A 188 -18.24 -15.45 -0.24
N LEU A 189 -18.31 -14.13 -0.43
CA LEU A 189 -19.26 -13.28 0.30
C LEU A 189 -20.72 -13.59 -0.07
N LYS A 190 -21.01 -13.78 -1.37
CA LYS A 190 -22.37 -14.09 -1.83
C LYS A 190 -22.81 -15.49 -1.45
N GLY A 191 -21.88 -16.45 -1.38
CA GLY A 191 -22.15 -17.79 -0.88
C GLY A 191 -22.56 -17.81 0.60
N ALA A 192 -22.10 -16.84 1.40
CA ALA A 192 -22.49 -16.71 2.80
C ALA A 192 -23.84 -16.00 3.02
N LEU A 193 -24.39 -15.35 2.00
CA LEU A 193 -25.70 -14.66 2.07
C LEU A 193 -26.89 -15.60 1.78
N THR A 194 -26.64 -16.84 1.36
CA THR A 194 -27.70 -17.81 0.95
C THR A 194 -28.19 -18.67 2.10
#